data_AF-A0A6A5VJM5-F1
#
_entry.id   AF-A0A6A5VJM5-F1
#
_cell.length_a   1.000
_cell.length_b   1.000
_cell.length_c   1.000
_cell.angle_alpha   90.00
_cell.angle_beta   90.00
_cell.angle_gamma   90.00
#
_symmetry.space_group_name_H-M   'P 1'
#
loop_
_entity.id
_entity.type
_entity.pdbx_description
1 polymer ?
#
loop_
_entity_poly.entity_id
_entity_poly.type
_entity_poly.pdbx_seq_one_letter_code
_entity_poly.pdbx_strand_id
1 'polypeptide(L)'
;MGTRDLSPRKFYNSNGQCTDRFNFCAVLWWALVLASIAGLGYLIYALPNFQDVDTHQEFPADWFKTQKTVSVNAIFANFGSAGAKAYNASQGILLDSALPDPRDHLWTRIRDSSLVFKTLIDRFVINGDEKLRTAINNYITAQAAVQKAQSRSGNLTEGNSAANEPYSWQLWHQPSIDFWSSIRKVNLVDSVFGRAVQHHTLFKGAVFARVIRKECPICETQAPQILCTMQSFRKVGEDKSTIVPELVNTEVSERSGRDTSTILGSVLNFDLDAECNDETFQPCSQPMLRKHKEVVDSFRGWSINNGVGAGKAVATGRFPEDGEGNDVRLPGGNAWYVGTLAAAGQLYDALWAYDKFGSITIGDASLPFWQAIYPDAEKGL
;
A
#
# COMPACT_ATOMS: atom_id res chain seq x y z
N MET A 1 27.08 -1.49 22.82
CA MET A 1 26.95 -0.25 22.03
C MET A 1 27.73 -0.43 20.76
N GLY A 2 27.05 -0.25 19.63
CA GLY A 2 27.58 -0.47 18.28
C GLY A 2 26.42 -0.31 17.32
N THR A 3 26.06 0.93 17.02
CA THR A 3 25.06 1.29 16.00
C THR A 3 25.62 0.87 14.64
N ARG A 4 25.26 -0.33 14.17
CA ARG A 4 25.48 -0.67 12.76
C ARG A 4 24.50 0.16 11.94
N ASP A 5 25.07 1.09 11.18
CA ASP A 5 24.38 1.88 10.19
C ASP A 5 23.56 0.97 9.24
N LEU A 6 22.25 1.22 9.22
CA LEU A 6 21.27 0.58 8.33
C LEU A 6 20.99 1.44 7.09
N SER A 7 21.81 2.46 6.83
CA SER A 7 21.79 3.15 5.55
C SER A 7 21.84 2.12 4.41
N PRO A 8 21.10 2.34 3.31
CA PRO A 8 21.15 1.45 2.16
C PRO A 8 22.61 1.32 1.72
N ARG A 9 23.26 0.19 2.04
CA ARG A 9 24.57 -0.10 1.45
C ARG A 9 24.31 -0.20 -0.02
N LYS A 10 24.85 0.75 -0.77
CA LYS A 10 24.70 0.87 -2.23
C LYS A 10 25.04 -0.48 -2.89
N PHE A 11 24.03 -1.26 -3.22
CA PHE A 11 24.12 -2.48 -4.03
C PHE A 11 24.13 -2.13 -5.53
N TYR A 12 24.79 -1.01 -5.86
CA TYR A 12 24.93 -0.49 -7.20
C TYR A 12 26.33 -0.87 -7.70
N ASN A 13 26.45 -1.39 -8.92
CA ASN A 13 27.75 -1.49 -9.56
C ASN A 13 28.35 -0.10 -9.83
N SER A 14 29.58 -0.05 -10.36
CA SER A 14 30.27 1.20 -10.73
C SER A 14 29.50 2.10 -11.71
N ASN A 15 28.43 1.57 -12.33
CA ASN A 15 27.59 2.26 -13.30
C ASN A 15 26.21 2.64 -12.71
N GLY A 16 25.96 2.44 -11.42
CA GLY A 16 24.69 2.76 -10.79
C GLY A 16 23.56 1.76 -11.08
N GLN A 17 23.87 0.55 -11.54
CA GLN A 17 22.88 -0.48 -11.85
C GLN A 17 22.79 -1.53 -10.73
N CYS A 18 21.57 -1.88 -10.33
CA CYS A 18 21.28 -3.05 -9.50
C CYS A 18 21.71 -4.30 -10.26
N THR A 19 22.67 -5.05 -9.72
CA THR A 19 23.12 -6.28 -10.37
C THR A 19 22.23 -7.44 -9.95
N ASP A 20 21.28 -7.79 -10.82
CA ASP A 20 20.61 -9.09 -10.78
C ASP A 20 21.67 -10.20 -10.82
N ARG A 21 21.78 -10.95 -9.72
CA ARG A 21 22.16 -12.38 -9.66
C ARG A 21 22.57 -12.72 -8.23
N PHE A 22 21.67 -13.30 -7.45
CA PHE A 22 22.09 -14.24 -6.41
C PHE A 22 21.25 -15.51 -6.45
N ASN A 23 21.97 -16.62 -6.67
CA ASN A 23 21.47 -17.99 -6.60
C ASN A 23 21.13 -18.37 -5.16
N PHE A 24 20.10 -19.21 -5.07
CA PHE A 24 19.57 -19.92 -3.90
C PHE A 24 20.59 -20.29 -2.82
N CYS A 25 20.22 -20.04 -1.56
CA CYS A 25 20.36 -21.02 -0.48
C CYS A 25 19.47 -20.66 0.72
N ALA A 26 19.05 -21.70 1.42
CA ALA A 26 17.90 -21.77 2.28
C ALA A 26 18.10 -21.22 3.70
N VAL A 27 16.96 -21.04 4.40
CA VAL A 27 16.59 -21.57 5.73
C VAL A 27 15.88 -20.52 6.60
N LEU A 28 14.59 -20.83 6.86
CA LEU A 28 13.67 -20.54 8.00
C LEU A 28 13.48 -19.07 8.44
N TRP A 29 12.26 -18.63 8.81
CA TRP A 29 11.97 -17.76 9.99
C TRP A 29 10.49 -17.32 10.23
N TRP A 30 10.20 -17.21 11.54
CA TRP A 30 8.95 -17.45 12.28
C TRP A 30 7.96 -16.27 12.49
N ALA A 31 7.93 -15.17 11.72
CA ALA A 31 7.26 -13.95 12.25
C ALA A 31 6.52 -13.01 11.27
N LEU A 32 5.91 -13.49 10.19
CA LEU A 32 5.33 -12.62 9.15
C LEU A 32 3.85 -12.19 9.31
N VAL A 33 3.17 -12.56 10.41
CA VAL A 33 1.82 -12.01 10.72
C VAL A 33 1.80 -11.10 11.96
N LEU A 34 2.88 -11.07 12.75
CA LEU A 34 2.97 -10.24 13.96
C LEU A 34 3.77 -8.94 13.76
N ALA A 35 4.63 -8.84 12.75
CA ALA A 35 5.48 -7.66 12.53
C ALA A 35 4.73 -6.43 11.98
N SER A 36 3.57 -6.61 11.35
CA SER A 36 2.68 -5.51 10.94
C SER A 36 1.79 -4.98 12.08
N ILE A 37 1.83 -5.62 13.27
CA ILE A 37 0.99 -5.31 14.43
C ILE A 37 1.74 -4.51 15.52
N ALA A 38 3.08 -4.39 15.45
CA ALA A 38 3.88 -3.91 16.58
C ALA A 38 4.80 -2.69 16.32
N GLY A 39 4.58 -1.92 15.25
CA GLY A 39 5.33 -0.69 15.00
C GLY A 39 4.38 0.48 14.77
N LEU A 40 4.63 1.58 15.48
CA LEU A 40 4.00 2.92 15.41
C LEU A 40 3.13 3.29 16.63
N GLY A 41 3.79 3.40 17.78
CA GLY A 41 3.30 4.21 18.89
C GLY A 41 4.20 5.43 19.05
N TYR A 42 3.90 6.52 18.35
CA TYR A 42 4.25 7.90 18.74
C TYR A 42 3.47 8.87 17.84
N LEU A 43 2.56 9.65 18.42
CA LEU A 43 2.29 11.04 18.05
C LEU A 43 1.36 11.66 19.11
N ILE A 44 1.94 12.56 19.90
CA ILE A 44 1.22 13.63 20.58
C ILE A 44 1.55 14.92 19.81
N TYR A 45 0.55 15.79 19.73
CA TYR A 45 0.55 17.19 19.29
C TYR A 45 0.22 17.46 17.81
N ALA A 46 -1.08 17.63 17.59
CA ALA A 46 -1.71 18.81 16.98
C ALA A 46 -0.88 19.59 15.95
N LEU A 47 -1.34 19.58 14.69
CA LEU A 47 -1.06 20.66 13.74
C LEU A 47 -2.05 21.80 13.99
N PRO A 48 -1.60 23.01 14.35
CA PRO A 48 -2.44 24.19 14.37
C PRO A 48 -2.55 24.78 12.96
N ASN A 49 -3.79 25.05 12.54
CA ASN A 49 -4.18 26.01 11.51
C ASN A 49 -3.51 25.89 10.12
N PHE A 50 -4.00 24.95 9.31
CA PHE A 50 -4.05 25.17 7.86
C PHE A 50 -5.20 26.15 7.58
N GLN A 51 -4.88 27.41 7.24
CA GLN A 51 -5.88 28.38 6.80
C GLN A 51 -6.35 28.05 5.38
N ASP A 52 -7.64 28.31 5.17
CA ASP A 52 -8.47 27.96 4.02
C ASP A 52 -7.82 28.09 2.64
N VAL A 53 -7.88 26.99 1.89
CA VAL A 53 -7.86 27.02 0.43
C VAL A 53 -9.31 26.98 -0.03
N ASP A 54 -9.81 28.17 -0.32
CA ASP A 54 -11.20 28.50 -0.63
C ASP A 54 -11.73 27.79 -1.89
N THR A 55 -13.05 27.58 -1.89
CA THR A 55 -13.95 26.96 -2.89
C THR A 55 -13.95 25.43 -2.98
N HIS A 56 -14.43 24.74 -1.95
CA HIS A 56 -15.06 23.42 -2.11
C HIS A 56 -16.29 23.34 -1.20
N GLN A 57 -17.28 22.56 -1.60
CA GLN A 57 -18.45 22.25 -0.78
C GLN A 57 -17.93 21.65 0.52
N GLU A 58 -17.87 22.46 1.58
CA GLU A 58 -17.38 21.99 2.88
C GLU A 58 -18.25 20.81 3.29
N PHE A 59 -17.61 19.69 3.60
CA PHE A 59 -18.31 18.62 4.27
C PHE A 59 -18.97 19.23 5.53
N PRO A 60 -20.22 18.87 5.85
CA PRO A 60 -20.80 19.27 7.13
C PRO A 60 -19.79 19.01 8.25
N ALA A 61 -19.64 19.92 9.21
CA ALA A 61 -18.57 19.87 10.21
C ALA A 61 -18.43 18.49 10.92
N ASP A 62 -19.54 17.77 11.07
CA ASP A 62 -19.59 16.44 11.70
C ASP A 62 -19.55 15.25 10.72
N TRP A 63 -19.44 15.47 9.41
CA TRP A 63 -19.52 14.40 8.41
C TRP A 63 -18.42 13.36 8.61
N PHE A 64 -17.16 13.78 8.77
CA PHE A 64 -16.04 12.86 8.98
C PHE A 64 -16.20 12.06 10.27
N LYS A 65 -16.68 12.68 11.35
CA LYS A 65 -16.96 12.02 12.62
C LYS A 65 -18.08 10.98 12.49
N THR A 66 -19.14 11.33 11.77
CA THR A 66 -20.28 10.46 11.50
C THR A 66 -19.86 9.28 10.63
N GLN A 67 -19.19 9.56 9.50
CA GLN A 67 -18.74 8.54 8.56
C GLN A 67 -17.70 7.61 9.19
N LYS A 68 -16.79 8.12 10.04
CA LYS A 68 -15.86 7.29 10.82
C LYS A 68 -16.58 6.25 11.68
N THR A 69 -17.67 6.65 12.34
CA THR A 69 -18.50 5.74 13.16
C THR A 69 -19.20 4.70 12.28
N VAL A 70 -19.80 5.14 11.17
CA VAL A 70 -20.47 4.24 10.21
C VAL A 70 -19.49 3.19 9.65
N SER A 71 -18.31 3.62 9.21
CA SER A 71 -17.30 2.72 8.64
C SER A 71 -16.81 1.67 9.64
N VAL A 72 -16.54 2.05 10.89
CA VAL A 72 -16.11 1.09 11.93
C VAL A 72 -17.22 0.09 12.24
N ASN A 73 -18.46 0.56 12.40
CA ASN A 73 -19.60 -0.33 12.65
C ASN A 73 -19.83 -1.29 11.48
N ALA A 74 -19.63 -0.83 10.24
CA ALA A 74 -19.72 -1.69 9.06
C ALA A 74 -18.64 -2.78 9.03
N ILE A 75 -17.40 -2.47 9.42
CA ILE A 75 -16.33 -3.46 9.58
C ILE A 75 -16.75 -4.52 10.61
N PHE A 76 -17.24 -4.11 11.78
CA PHE A 76 -17.68 -5.04 12.82
C PHE A 76 -18.91 -5.86 12.41
N ALA A 77 -19.79 -5.31 11.59
CA ALA A 77 -20.91 -6.07 11.05
C ALA A 77 -20.42 -7.25 10.18
N ASN A 78 -19.32 -7.09 9.45
CA ASN A 78 -18.73 -8.14 8.60
C ASN A 78 -17.78 -9.09 9.36
N PHE A 79 -17.52 -8.85 10.65
CA PHE A 79 -16.54 -9.59 11.43
C PHE A 79 -17.17 -10.76 12.19
N GLY A 80 -16.63 -11.96 11.94
CA GLY A 80 -17.09 -13.17 12.60
C GLY A 80 -16.72 -13.22 14.09
N SER A 81 -17.53 -13.85 14.93
CA SER A 81 -18.78 -14.58 14.65
C SER A 81 -20.06 -13.81 14.99
N ALA A 82 -19.94 -12.63 15.60
CA ALA A 82 -21.06 -11.88 16.15
C ALA A 82 -21.60 -10.77 15.23
N GLY A 83 -20.88 -10.46 14.13
CA GLY A 83 -21.29 -9.42 13.20
C GLY A 83 -22.62 -9.73 12.51
N ALA A 84 -23.52 -8.73 12.44
CA ALA A 84 -24.85 -8.86 11.83
C ALA A 84 -24.83 -9.25 10.35
N LYS A 85 -23.67 -9.11 9.70
CA LYS A 85 -23.39 -9.38 8.29
C LYS A 85 -22.27 -10.42 8.13
N ALA A 86 -21.93 -11.16 9.19
CA ALA A 86 -20.84 -12.12 9.18
C ALA A 86 -21.25 -13.51 8.63
N TYR A 87 -22.54 -13.77 8.36
CA TYR A 87 -23.04 -15.00 7.70
C TYR A 87 -22.39 -16.31 8.21
N ASN A 88 -22.33 -16.51 9.53
CA ASN A 88 -21.69 -17.65 10.20
C ASN A 88 -20.17 -17.77 10.03
N ALA A 89 -19.49 -16.70 9.61
CA ALA A 89 -18.03 -16.65 9.60
C ALA A 89 -17.47 -16.95 10.99
N SER A 90 -16.42 -17.75 11.02
CA SER A 90 -15.71 -18.09 12.25
C SER A 90 -15.17 -16.83 12.95
N GLN A 91 -14.99 -16.92 14.27
CA GLN A 91 -14.39 -15.84 15.05
C GLN A 91 -13.04 -15.43 14.45
N GLY A 92 -12.81 -14.12 14.31
CA GLY A 92 -11.55 -13.60 13.78
C GLY A 92 -11.49 -13.52 12.25
N ILE A 93 -12.52 -13.98 11.54
CA ILE A 93 -12.61 -13.88 10.07
C ILE A 93 -13.39 -12.63 9.68
N LEU A 94 -12.81 -11.81 8.79
CA LEU A 94 -13.47 -10.64 8.22
C LEU A 94 -13.93 -10.97 6.80
N LEU A 95 -15.22 -10.83 6.53
CA LEU A 95 -15.76 -10.98 5.17
C LEU A 95 -15.48 -9.73 4.32
N ASP A 96 -15.07 -9.95 3.08
CA ASP A 96 -14.84 -8.93 2.04
C ASP A 96 -16.09 -8.07 1.83
N SER A 97 -17.23 -8.72 1.53
CA SER A 97 -18.51 -8.03 1.46
C SER A 97 -19.68 -8.94 1.81
N ALA A 98 -20.73 -8.32 2.32
CA ALA A 98 -21.91 -8.96 2.85
C ALA A 98 -23.12 -8.80 1.90
N LEU A 99 -22.87 -8.80 0.59
CA LEU A 99 -23.92 -8.74 -0.41
C LEU A 99 -24.54 -10.15 -0.60
N PRO A 100 -25.87 -10.29 -0.51
CA PRO A 100 -26.55 -11.59 -0.54
C PRO A 100 -26.62 -12.25 -1.94
N ASP A 101 -25.86 -11.78 -2.93
CA ASP A 101 -25.80 -12.45 -4.25
C ASP A 101 -25.00 -13.77 -4.11
N PRO A 102 -25.57 -14.92 -4.50
CA PRO A 102 -24.93 -16.24 -4.42
C PRO A 102 -23.65 -16.40 -5.26
N ARG A 103 -23.20 -15.38 -6.00
CA ARG A 103 -22.02 -15.48 -6.85
C ARG A 103 -20.68 -14.96 -6.32
N ASP A 104 -20.52 -14.05 -5.33
CA ASP A 104 -19.17 -13.42 -5.27
C ASP A 104 -18.53 -12.73 -4.05
N HIS A 105 -19.05 -12.65 -2.80
CA HIS A 105 -18.28 -11.93 -1.74
C HIS A 105 -18.31 -12.47 -0.30
N LEU A 106 -18.88 -13.65 -0.06
CA LEU A 106 -18.82 -14.33 1.25
C LEU A 106 -17.47 -15.03 1.49
N TRP A 107 -16.38 -14.32 1.26
CA TRP A 107 -15.01 -14.81 1.42
C TRP A 107 -14.21 -13.88 2.32
N THR A 108 -13.20 -14.43 2.98
CA THR A 108 -12.12 -13.62 3.57
C THR A 108 -10.99 -13.53 2.56
N ARG A 109 -10.55 -12.31 2.26
CA ARG A 109 -9.31 -12.07 1.49
C ARG A 109 -8.22 -11.65 2.46
N ILE A 110 -7.08 -12.34 2.42
CA ILE A 110 -5.93 -12.05 3.31
C ILE A 110 -5.51 -10.58 3.19
N ARG A 111 -5.47 -10.06 1.98
CA ARG A 111 -5.16 -8.65 1.70
C ARG A 111 -6.13 -7.72 2.41
N ASP A 112 -7.41 -7.87 2.13
CA ASP A 112 -8.47 -6.97 2.59
C ASP A 112 -8.58 -7.01 4.12
N SER A 113 -8.55 -8.20 4.73
CA SER A 113 -8.53 -8.34 6.18
C SER A 113 -7.27 -7.74 6.81
N SER A 114 -6.10 -7.93 6.21
CA SER A 114 -4.85 -7.36 6.74
C SER A 114 -4.84 -5.83 6.69
N LEU A 115 -5.33 -5.23 5.60
CA LEU A 115 -5.42 -3.78 5.47
C LEU A 115 -6.39 -3.18 6.48
N VAL A 116 -7.58 -3.79 6.66
CA VAL A 116 -8.55 -3.35 7.67
C VAL A 116 -7.96 -3.47 9.08
N PHE A 117 -7.34 -4.61 9.40
CA PHE A 117 -6.77 -4.79 10.74
C PHE A 117 -5.57 -3.91 11.01
N LYS A 118 -4.76 -3.57 9.99
CA LYS A 118 -3.72 -2.54 10.13
C LYS A 118 -4.33 -1.21 10.61
N THR A 119 -5.40 -0.75 9.96
CA THR A 119 -6.11 0.48 10.38
C THR A 119 -6.72 0.36 11.79
N LEU A 120 -7.31 -0.78 12.14
CA LEU A 120 -7.87 -0.98 13.49
C LEU A 120 -6.79 -1.01 14.57
N ILE A 121 -5.64 -1.61 14.29
CA ILE A 121 -4.49 -1.64 15.20
C ILE A 121 -3.94 -0.22 15.37
N ASP A 122 -3.77 0.54 14.28
CA ASP A 122 -3.33 1.94 14.37
C ASP A 122 -4.30 2.75 15.24
N ARG A 123 -5.61 2.55 15.09
CA ARG A 123 -6.61 3.21 15.95
C ARG A 123 -6.51 2.79 17.41
N PHE A 124 -6.28 1.50 17.68
CA PHE A 124 -6.11 0.98 19.02
C PHE A 124 -4.87 1.60 19.69
N VAL A 125 -3.75 1.63 18.99
CA VAL A 125 -2.47 2.17 19.50
C VAL A 125 -2.52 3.69 19.65
N ILE A 126 -3.02 4.42 18.65
CA ILE A 126 -2.99 5.89 18.61
C ILE A 126 -4.09 6.51 19.47
N ASN A 127 -5.32 5.96 19.42
CA ASN A 127 -6.47 6.57 20.11
C ASN A 127 -6.82 5.88 21.44
N GLY A 128 -6.09 4.82 21.83
CA GLY A 128 -6.40 4.04 23.03
C GLY A 128 -7.77 3.35 22.98
N ASP A 129 -8.24 2.95 21.79
CA ASP A 129 -9.56 2.34 21.60
C ASP A 129 -9.56 0.87 22.06
N GLU A 130 -9.53 0.67 23.39
CA GLU A 130 -9.45 -0.64 24.06
C GLU A 130 -10.55 -1.62 23.63
N LYS A 131 -11.67 -1.13 23.09
CA LYS A 131 -12.75 -1.97 22.56
C LYS A 131 -12.31 -2.81 21.36
N LEU A 132 -11.27 -2.38 20.64
CA LEU A 132 -10.72 -3.10 19.49
C LEU A 132 -9.84 -4.30 19.89
N ARG A 133 -9.34 -4.36 21.13
CA ARG A 133 -8.37 -5.36 21.60
C ARG A 133 -8.84 -6.79 21.37
N THR A 134 -10.09 -7.10 21.75
CA THR A 134 -10.66 -8.44 21.56
C THR A 134 -10.72 -8.83 20.09
N ALA A 135 -11.12 -7.89 19.22
CA ALA A 135 -11.20 -8.14 17.79
C ALA A 135 -9.82 -8.39 17.17
N ILE A 136 -8.82 -7.60 17.57
CA ILE A 136 -7.42 -7.77 17.15
C ILE A 136 -6.89 -9.14 17.56
N ASN A 137 -7.09 -9.54 18.82
CA ASN A 137 -6.65 -10.85 19.32
C ASN A 137 -7.33 -11.99 18.55
N ASN A 138 -8.64 -11.89 18.32
CA ASN A 138 -9.39 -12.89 17.56
C ASN A 138 -8.86 -13.00 16.11
N TYR A 139 -8.55 -11.87 15.48
CA TYR A 139 -7.94 -11.86 14.15
C TYR A 139 -6.58 -12.56 14.14
N ILE A 140 -5.70 -12.24 15.10
CA ILE A 140 -4.38 -12.89 15.24
C ILE A 140 -4.53 -14.41 15.38
N THR A 141 -5.43 -14.87 16.25
CA THR A 141 -5.71 -16.29 16.44
C THR A 141 -6.24 -16.94 15.17
N ALA A 142 -7.17 -16.29 14.45
CA ALA A 142 -7.71 -16.81 13.21
C ALA A 142 -6.66 -16.91 12.11
N GLN A 143 -5.75 -15.92 11.97
CA GLN A 143 -4.69 -15.97 10.97
C GLN A 143 -3.72 -17.14 11.21
N ALA A 144 -3.44 -17.48 12.47
CA ALA A 144 -2.63 -18.65 12.80
C ALA A 144 -3.28 -19.98 12.34
N ALA A 145 -4.62 -20.05 12.28
CA ALA A 145 -5.34 -21.18 11.70
C ALA A 145 -5.37 -21.13 10.17
N VAL A 146 -5.61 -19.95 9.57
CA VAL A 146 -5.60 -19.75 8.11
C VAL A 146 -4.25 -20.13 7.51
N GLN A 147 -3.15 -19.80 8.16
CA GLN A 147 -1.80 -20.21 7.73
C GLN A 147 -1.69 -21.73 7.57
N LYS A 148 -2.32 -22.52 8.45
CA LYS A 148 -2.26 -23.99 8.44
C LYS A 148 -3.24 -24.63 7.47
N ALA A 149 -4.15 -23.86 6.87
CA ALA A 149 -5.15 -24.39 5.98
C ALA A 149 -4.52 -24.86 4.66
N GLN A 150 -4.99 -26.01 4.15
CA GLN A 150 -4.65 -26.45 2.80
C GLN A 150 -5.43 -25.61 1.78
N SER A 151 -4.73 -25.14 0.76
CA SER A 151 -5.30 -24.35 -0.34
C SER A 151 -4.84 -24.90 -1.70
N ARG A 152 -5.44 -24.39 -2.78
CA ARG A 152 -4.95 -24.65 -4.15
C ARG A 152 -3.55 -24.08 -4.38
N SER A 153 -3.18 -23.09 -3.60
CA SER A 153 -1.84 -22.55 -3.56
C SER A 153 -0.95 -23.34 -2.59
N GLY A 154 -1.32 -24.54 -2.11
CA GLY A 154 -0.52 -25.42 -1.24
C GLY A 154 -0.90 -25.41 0.25
N ASN A 155 -0.13 -26.15 1.07
CA ASN A 155 -0.23 -26.20 2.55
C ASN A 155 1.13 -25.97 3.24
N LEU A 156 1.17 -25.85 4.58
CA LEU A 156 2.40 -25.62 5.36
C LEU A 156 3.40 -26.79 5.39
N THR A 157 3.02 -27.98 4.92
CA THR A 157 3.82 -29.20 5.04
C THR A 157 4.50 -29.60 3.73
N GLU A 158 3.99 -29.15 2.58
CA GLU A 158 4.42 -29.59 1.25
C GLU A 158 5.41 -28.63 0.55
N GLY A 159 5.95 -27.62 1.23
CA GLY A 159 6.88 -26.65 0.62
C GLY A 159 6.25 -25.72 -0.45
N ASN A 160 5.03 -26.01 -0.92
CA ASN A 160 4.41 -25.38 -2.09
C ASN A 160 3.38 -24.28 -1.76
N SER A 161 3.51 -23.51 -0.66
CA SER A 161 2.43 -22.60 -0.24
C SER A 161 2.78 -21.16 0.07
N ALA A 162 1.87 -20.22 -0.21
CA ALA A 162 2.02 -18.82 0.20
C ALA A 162 2.14 -18.64 1.73
N ALA A 163 1.74 -19.66 2.51
CA ALA A 163 1.92 -19.73 3.95
C ALA A 163 3.23 -20.42 4.36
N ASN A 164 3.89 -21.15 3.44
CA ASN A 164 5.15 -21.83 3.72
C ASN A 164 6.27 -20.83 3.95
N GLU A 165 6.88 -20.97 5.11
CA GLU A 165 8.09 -20.27 5.51
C GLU A 165 9.22 -20.40 4.49
N PRO A 166 9.43 -21.49 3.71
CA PRO A 166 10.39 -21.47 2.61
C PRO A 166 9.91 -20.74 1.34
N TYR A 167 8.61 -20.53 1.12
CA TYR A 167 8.10 -20.15 -0.19
C TYR A 167 7.94 -18.63 -0.36
N SER A 168 7.49 -17.87 0.63
CA SER A 168 7.22 -16.43 0.44
C SER A 168 8.47 -15.59 0.09
N TRP A 169 9.65 -15.96 0.58
CA TRP A 169 10.92 -15.34 0.17
C TRP A 169 11.55 -15.97 -1.09
N GLN A 170 11.26 -17.24 -1.39
CA GLN A 170 11.62 -17.82 -2.71
C GLN A 170 10.76 -17.24 -3.83
N LEU A 171 9.53 -16.83 -3.48
CA LEU A 171 8.55 -16.25 -4.37
C LEU A 171 8.60 -14.74 -4.43
N TRP A 172 9.35 -14.03 -3.56
CA TRP A 172 9.41 -12.58 -3.73
C TRP A 172 9.94 -12.31 -5.14
N HIS A 173 11.03 -12.93 -5.58
CA HIS A 173 11.49 -12.82 -6.98
C HIS A 173 10.53 -13.34 -8.05
N GLN A 174 9.42 -14.01 -7.68
CA GLN A 174 8.44 -14.50 -8.65
C GLN A 174 7.34 -13.46 -8.88
N PRO A 175 6.96 -13.24 -10.14
CA PRO A 175 5.80 -12.43 -10.46
C PRO A 175 4.53 -13.00 -9.81
N SER A 176 3.58 -12.14 -9.46
CA SER A 176 2.35 -12.52 -8.74
C SER A 176 1.12 -11.82 -9.29
N ILE A 177 -0.08 -12.23 -8.84
CA ILE A 177 -1.31 -11.53 -9.19
C ILE A 177 -1.29 -10.13 -8.56
N ASP A 178 -1.69 -9.13 -9.35
CA ASP A 178 -1.73 -7.72 -8.95
C ASP A 178 -2.76 -7.41 -7.85
N PHE A 179 -2.73 -6.16 -7.37
CA PHE A 179 -3.68 -5.67 -6.36
C PHE A 179 -5.14 -5.77 -6.84
N TRP A 180 -5.43 -5.68 -8.14
CA TRP A 180 -6.83 -5.74 -8.59
C TRP A 180 -7.31 -7.16 -8.83
N SER A 181 -6.42 -8.15 -8.84
CA SER A 181 -6.74 -9.53 -9.20
C SER A 181 -7.47 -9.61 -10.54
N SER A 182 -7.04 -8.79 -11.50
CA SER A 182 -7.78 -8.60 -12.75
C SER A 182 -7.78 -9.89 -13.58
N ILE A 183 -8.99 -10.37 -13.92
CA ILE A 183 -9.25 -11.74 -14.40
C ILE A 183 -8.84 -11.95 -15.88
N ARG A 184 -8.55 -10.87 -16.61
CA ARG A 184 -8.30 -10.93 -18.05
C ARG A 184 -6.81 -11.16 -18.30
N LYS A 185 -6.46 -12.45 -18.35
CA LYS A 185 -5.12 -13.05 -18.44
C LYS A 185 -4.44 -13.07 -17.07
N VAL A 186 -4.10 -14.27 -16.58
CA VAL A 186 -3.28 -14.49 -15.39
C VAL A 186 -1.85 -14.04 -15.72
N ASN A 187 -1.66 -12.72 -15.87
CA ASN A 187 -0.34 -12.15 -16.02
C ASN A 187 0.19 -12.01 -14.61
N LEU A 188 1.13 -12.89 -14.26
CA LEU A 188 1.93 -12.71 -13.07
C LEU A 188 2.83 -11.48 -13.31
N VAL A 189 2.76 -10.50 -12.42
CA VAL A 189 3.46 -9.23 -12.52
C VAL A 189 4.34 -8.97 -11.30
N ASP A 190 5.40 -8.21 -11.53
CA ASP A 190 6.05 -7.45 -10.47
C ASP A 190 5.33 -6.11 -10.37
N SER A 191 4.79 -5.78 -9.20
CA SER A 191 4.05 -4.52 -8.99
C SER A 191 4.72 -3.65 -7.93
N VAL A 192 4.60 -2.34 -8.09
CA VAL A 192 5.04 -1.35 -7.08
C VAL A 192 4.37 -1.62 -5.75
N PHE A 193 3.06 -1.88 -5.75
CA PHE A 193 2.31 -2.25 -4.55
C PHE A 193 2.92 -3.47 -3.84
N GLY A 194 3.10 -4.57 -4.58
CA GLY A 194 3.57 -5.82 -4.00
C GLY A 194 4.97 -5.69 -3.41
N ARG A 195 5.89 -5.07 -4.16
CA ARG A 195 7.28 -4.89 -3.74
C ARG A 195 7.42 -3.91 -2.58
N ALA A 196 6.69 -2.79 -2.61
CA ALA A 196 6.74 -1.80 -1.54
C ALA A 196 6.26 -2.39 -0.21
N VAL A 197 5.12 -3.11 -0.21
CA VAL A 197 4.60 -3.75 1.00
C VAL A 197 5.50 -4.90 1.48
N GLN A 198 6.09 -5.69 0.57
CA GLN A 198 7.06 -6.73 0.93
C GLN A 198 8.32 -6.14 1.56
N HIS A 199 8.90 -5.10 0.96
CA HIS A 199 10.04 -4.37 1.51
C HIS A 199 9.71 -3.84 2.92
N HIS A 200 8.59 -3.13 3.06
CA HIS A 200 8.13 -2.58 4.34
C HIS A 200 8.05 -3.67 5.41
N THR A 201 7.43 -4.79 5.07
CA THR A 201 7.20 -5.92 5.98
C THR A 201 8.50 -6.52 6.48
N LEU A 202 9.47 -6.77 5.57
CA LEU A 202 10.77 -7.30 5.96
C LEU A 202 11.58 -6.28 6.76
N PHE A 203 11.59 -5.02 6.35
CA PHE A 203 12.31 -3.97 7.06
C PHE A 203 11.79 -3.80 8.49
N LYS A 204 10.47 -3.62 8.68
CA LYS A 204 9.87 -3.53 10.02
C LYS A 204 9.95 -4.86 10.80
N GLY A 205 9.95 -6.00 10.10
CA GLY A 205 10.22 -7.31 10.69
C GLY A 205 11.61 -7.43 11.33
N ALA A 206 12.66 -6.93 10.67
CA ALA A 206 14.00 -6.86 11.24
C ALA A 206 14.04 -5.97 12.49
N VAL A 207 13.37 -4.81 12.44
CA VAL A 207 13.25 -3.90 13.60
C VAL A 207 12.56 -4.60 14.76
N PHE A 208 11.40 -5.22 14.52
CA PHE A 208 10.64 -5.94 15.53
C PHE A 208 11.43 -7.09 16.16
N ALA A 209 12.11 -7.91 15.34
CA ALA A 209 12.94 -9.01 15.82
C ALA A 209 13.97 -8.54 16.85
N ARG A 210 14.67 -7.43 16.56
CA ARG A 210 15.65 -6.84 17.48
C ARG A 210 15.01 -6.38 18.79
N VAL A 211 13.84 -5.75 18.73
CA VAL A 211 13.08 -5.31 19.92
C VAL A 211 12.77 -6.50 20.84
N ILE A 212 12.34 -7.64 20.27
CA ILE A 212 12.04 -8.86 21.03
C ILE A 212 13.27 -9.76 21.29
N ARG A 213 14.49 -9.26 21.02
CA ARG A 213 15.76 -9.98 21.18
C ARG A 213 15.79 -11.31 20.41
N LYS A 214 15.24 -11.30 19.19
CA LYS A 214 15.32 -12.36 18.19
C LYS A 214 16.06 -11.85 16.96
N GLU A 215 16.47 -12.76 16.10
CA GLU A 215 17.06 -12.45 14.81
C GLU A 215 16.03 -12.65 13.71
N CYS A 216 16.16 -11.91 12.62
CA CYS A 216 15.48 -12.24 11.37
C CYS A 216 16.48 -12.09 10.22
N PRO A 217 17.36 -13.09 9.99
CA PRO A 217 18.38 -13.02 8.95
C PRO A 217 17.78 -12.79 7.55
N ILE A 218 16.60 -13.37 7.27
CA ILE A 218 15.90 -13.16 5.99
C ILE A 218 15.44 -11.70 5.85
N CYS A 219 14.89 -11.11 6.91
CA CYS A 219 14.48 -9.72 6.91
C CYS A 219 15.67 -8.80 6.56
N GLU A 220 16.83 -9.04 7.18
CA GLU A 220 18.03 -8.23 6.99
C GLU A 220 18.69 -8.44 5.61
N THR A 221 18.64 -9.67 5.07
CA THR A 221 19.30 -9.99 3.79
C THR A 221 18.44 -9.69 2.58
N GLN A 222 17.11 -9.84 2.67
CA GLN A 222 16.21 -9.72 1.52
C GLN A 222 15.60 -8.33 1.38
N ALA A 223 15.37 -7.57 2.46
CA ALA A 223 14.82 -6.22 2.33
C ALA A 223 15.65 -5.33 1.36
N PRO A 224 16.99 -5.30 1.43
CA PRO A 224 17.78 -4.52 0.46
C PRO A 224 17.66 -5.02 -0.99
N GLN A 225 17.44 -6.32 -1.19
CA GLN A 225 17.27 -6.88 -2.54
C GLN A 225 15.92 -6.49 -3.14
N ILE A 226 14.85 -6.55 -2.33
CA ILE A 226 13.52 -6.07 -2.74
C ILE A 226 13.57 -4.57 -3.04
N LEU A 227 14.28 -3.78 -2.22
CA LEU A 227 14.49 -2.36 -2.49
C LEU A 227 15.23 -2.13 -3.81
N CYS A 228 16.21 -2.97 -4.16
CA CYS A 228 16.86 -2.92 -5.47
C CYS A 228 15.86 -3.16 -6.59
N THR A 229 15.02 -4.20 -6.47
CA THR A 229 13.97 -4.49 -7.45
C THR A 229 12.94 -3.37 -7.53
N MET A 230 12.61 -2.67 -6.44
CA MET A 230 11.73 -1.50 -6.52
C MET A 230 12.29 -0.43 -7.48
N GLN A 231 13.61 -0.34 -7.64
CA GLN A 231 14.20 0.63 -8.56
C GLN A 231 13.96 0.26 -10.03
N SER A 232 13.64 -0.99 -10.38
CA SER A 232 13.33 -1.39 -11.76
C SER A 232 12.01 -0.82 -12.27
N PHE A 233 11.12 -0.39 -11.37
CA PHE A 233 9.88 0.30 -11.74
C PHE A 233 10.11 1.72 -12.24
N ARG A 234 11.31 2.29 -12.03
CA ARG A 234 11.66 3.58 -12.62
C ARG A 234 12.03 3.35 -14.07
N LYS A 235 11.43 4.13 -14.99
CA LYS A 235 11.77 4.02 -16.42
C LYS A 235 13.29 4.21 -16.61
N VAL A 236 13.89 3.30 -17.38
CA VAL A 236 15.31 3.36 -17.76
C VAL A 236 15.49 4.41 -18.86
N GLY A 237 16.52 5.26 -18.76
CA GLY A 237 16.81 6.33 -19.72
C GLY A 237 16.90 7.71 -19.05
N GLU A 238 16.57 8.77 -19.80
CA GLU A 238 16.64 10.15 -19.32
C GLU A 238 15.52 10.50 -18.31
N ASP A 239 14.42 9.73 -18.28
CA ASP A 239 13.29 9.99 -17.38
C ASP A 239 13.15 8.95 -16.25
N LYS A 240 14.17 8.88 -15.38
CA LYS A 240 14.18 8.02 -14.17
C LYS A 240 13.12 8.40 -13.13
N SER A 241 12.39 9.49 -13.35
CA SER A 241 11.36 9.98 -12.44
C SER A 241 9.97 9.42 -12.72
N THR A 242 9.77 8.79 -13.89
CA THR A 242 8.54 8.08 -14.20
C THR A 242 8.55 6.69 -13.57
N ILE A 243 7.56 6.41 -12.72
CA ILE A 243 7.30 5.08 -12.17
C ILE A 243 6.35 4.32 -13.10
N VAL A 244 6.63 3.04 -13.35
CA VAL A 244 5.72 2.09 -14.00
C VAL A 244 5.07 1.24 -12.91
N PRO A 245 3.74 1.05 -12.91
CA PRO A 245 3.06 0.37 -11.81
C PRO A 245 3.38 -1.13 -11.76
N GLU A 246 3.62 -1.72 -12.92
CA GLU A 246 3.78 -3.16 -13.10
C GLU A 246 4.76 -3.49 -14.23
N LEU A 247 5.51 -4.57 -14.04
CA LEU A 247 6.34 -5.21 -15.05
C LEU A 247 5.86 -6.64 -15.28
N VAL A 248 5.70 -7.04 -16.55
CA VAL A 248 5.38 -8.40 -17.00
C VAL A 248 6.64 -8.99 -17.61
N ASN A 249 7.25 -10.01 -17.01
CA ASN A 249 8.52 -10.59 -17.49
C ASN A 249 9.61 -9.54 -17.78
N THR A 250 9.74 -8.51 -16.93
CA THR A 250 10.64 -7.34 -17.10
C THR A 250 10.25 -6.34 -18.20
N GLU A 251 9.13 -6.55 -18.89
CA GLU A 251 8.57 -5.64 -19.88
C GLU A 251 7.42 -4.80 -19.28
N VAL A 252 7.17 -3.62 -19.83
CA VAL A 252 6.05 -2.77 -19.39
C VAL A 252 4.74 -3.40 -19.84
N SER A 253 3.76 -3.46 -18.94
CA SER A 253 2.38 -3.90 -19.24
C SER A 253 1.79 -3.17 -20.45
N GLU A 254 0.88 -3.82 -21.20
CA GLU A 254 0.15 -3.22 -22.33
C GLU A 254 -0.75 -2.03 -21.93
N ARG A 255 -0.96 -1.81 -20.62
CA ARG A 255 -1.70 -0.65 -20.07
C ARG A 255 -0.82 0.61 -20.02
N SER A 256 -1.46 1.78 -19.93
CA SER A 256 -0.80 3.11 -19.87
C SER A 256 0.13 3.31 -18.67
N GLY A 257 0.07 2.42 -17.67
CA GLY A 257 0.85 2.54 -16.43
C GLY A 257 0.29 3.58 -15.45
N ARG A 258 -0.95 4.03 -15.62
CA ARG A 258 -1.63 4.98 -14.73
C ARG A 258 -2.57 4.20 -13.82
N ASP A 259 -2.03 3.64 -12.75
CA ASP A 259 -2.76 2.74 -11.86
C ASP A 259 -2.69 3.20 -10.41
N THR A 260 -3.85 3.39 -9.77
CA THR A 260 -3.97 3.83 -8.38
C THR A 260 -3.33 2.86 -7.38
N SER A 261 -3.04 1.61 -7.77
CA SER A 261 -2.24 0.67 -6.96
C SER A 261 -0.84 1.19 -6.65
N THR A 262 -0.24 2.05 -7.50
CA THR A 262 1.05 2.70 -7.19
C THR A 262 0.93 3.67 -6.02
N ILE A 263 -0.13 4.47 -6.00
CA ILE A 263 -0.45 5.37 -4.88
C ILE A 263 -0.70 4.56 -3.61
N LEU A 264 -1.49 3.50 -3.69
CA LEU A 264 -1.73 2.58 -2.57
C LEU A 264 -0.44 1.97 -2.03
N GLY A 265 0.47 1.54 -2.91
CA GLY A 265 1.77 1.00 -2.53
C GLY A 265 2.62 2.01 -1.75
N SER A 266 2.58 3.29 -2.16
CA SER A 266 3.28 4.38 -1.47
C SER A 266 2.68 4.67 -0.09
N VAL A 267 1.36 4.80 0.01
CA VAL A 267 0.66 5.03 1.29
C VAL A 267 0.90 3.88 2.27
N LEU A 268 0.89 2.63 1.79
CA LEU A 268 1.11 1.45 2.66
C LEU A 268 2.58 1.19 2.98
N ASN A 269 3.51 1.85 2.30
CA ASN A 269 4.94 1.83 2.59
C ASN A 269 5.41 3.12 3.29
N PHE A 270 4.47 3.98 3.71
CA PHE A 270 4.78 5.21 4.40
C PHE A 270 5.55 4.91 5.71
N ASP A 271 6.70 5.55 5.87
CA ASP A 271 7.51 5.46 7.08
C ASP A 271 7.63 6.84 7.71
N LEU A 272 7.09 6.98 8.93
CA LEU A 272 7.12 8.22 9.67
C LEU A 272 8.55 8.73 9.90
N ASP A 273 9.54 7.86 9.95
CA ASP A 273 10.93 8.23 10.21
C ASP A 273 11.77 8.40 8.94
N ALA A 274 11.17 8.19 7.76
CA ALA A 274 11.82 8.47 6.48
C ALA A 274 11.47 9.88 6.01
N GLU A 275 12.48 10.63 5.56
CA GLU A 275 12.29 11.85 4.76
C GLU A 275 11.61 11.51 3.41
N CYS A 276 11.55 12.46 2.47
CA CYS A 276 10.98 12.27 1.13
C CYS A 276 11.86 11.39 0.23
N ASN A 277 12.08 10.15 0.65
CA ASN A 277 12.98 9.20 0.03
C ASN A 277 12.37 8.57 -1.21
N ASP A 278 12.89 8.98 -2.37
CA ASP A 278 12.53 8.42 -3.68
C ASP A 278 12.74 6.90 -3.75
N GLU A 279 13.83 6.33 -3.20
CA GLU A 279 14.16 4.89 -3.32
C GLU A 279 13.08 4.00 -2.72
N THR A 280 12.47 4.45 -1.63
CA THR A 280 11.37 3.75 -0.97
C THR A 280 9.99 4.20 -1.44
N PHE A 281 9.89 5.11 -2.42
CA PHE A 281 8.63 5.66 -2.90
C PHE A 281 7.76 6.25 -1.77
N GLN A 282 8.36 7.06 -0.88
CA GLN A 282 7.61 7.75 0.16
C GLN A 282 6.55 8.68 -0.45
N PRO A 283 5.41 8.92 0.22
CA PRO A 283 4.32 9.75 -0.29
C PRO A 283 4.73 11.15 -0.79
N CYS A 284 5.67 11.81 -0.09
CA CYS A 284 6.21 13.13 -0.46
C CYS A 284 7.38 13.10 -1.46
N SER A 285 7.83 11.91 -1.88
CA SER A 285 8.94 11.77 -2.82
C SER A 285 8.58 12.31 -4.21
N GLN A 286 9.57 12.83 -4.94
CA GLN A 286 9.29 13.52 -6.20
C GLN A 286 8.66 12.59 -7.27
N PRO A 287 9.14 11.35 -7.45
CA PRO A 287 8.52 10.38 -8.37
C PRO A 287 7.08 10.05 -7.99
N MET A 288 6.76 9.99 -6.68
CA MET A 288 5.40 9.68 -6.23
C MET A 288 4.44 10.85 -6.38
N LEU A 289 4.89 12.09 -6.20
CA LEU A 289 4.07 13.28 -6.51
C LEU A 289 3.80 13.40 -8.02
N ARG A 290 4.81 13.12 -8.85
CA ARG A 290 4.62 13.03 -10.30
C ARG A 290 3.59 11.96 -10.64
N LYS A 291 3.74 10.75 -10.09
CA LYS A 291 2.82 9.63 -10.33
C LYS A 291 1.41 9.96 -9.86
N HIS A 292 1.25 10.61 -8.72
CA HIS A 292 -0.03 11.08 -8.21
C HIS A 292 -0.74 11.95 -9.25
N LYS A 293 -0.05 12.98 -9.78
CA LYS A 293 -0.59 13.83 -10.84
C LYS A 293 -0.99 13.02 -12.08
N GLU A 294 -0.10 12.14 -12.58
CA GLU A 294 -0.36 11.34 -13.77
C GLU A 294 -1.61 10.45 -13.64
N VAL A 295 -1.79 9.82 -12.46
CA VAL A 295 -2.93 8.97 -12.15
C VAL A 295 -4.20 9.80 -12.01
N VAL A 296 -4.20 10.85 -11.20
CA VAL A 296 -5.38 11.70 -10.97
C VAL A 296 -5.84 12.37 -12.27
N ASP A 297 -4.90 12.91 -13.07
CA ASP A 297 -5.23 13.55 -14.34
C ASP A 297 -5.83 12.56 -15.35
N SER A 298 -5.48 11.27 -15.27
CA SER A 298 -6.04 10.24 -16.16
C SER A 298 -7.54 10.01 -15.99
N PHE A 299 -8.10 10.34 -14.81
CA PHE A 299 -9.52 10.17 -14.52
C PHE A 299 -10.35 11.43 -14.79
N ARG A 300 -9.73 12.58 -15.13
CA ARG A 300 -10.47 13.85 -15.35
C ARG A 300 -11.46 13.79 -16.51
N GLY A 301 -11.23 12.93 -17.49
CA GLY A 301 -12.13 12.73 -18.63
C GLY A 301 -13.39 11.92 -18.31
N TRP A 302 -13.54 11.39 -17.09
CA TRP A 302 -14.73 10.63 -16.70
C TRP A 302 -15.91 11.56 -16.44
N SER A 303 -17.12 11.08 -16.76
CA SER A 303 -18.36 11.89 -16.66
C SER A 303 -18.60 12.48 -15.28
N ILE A 304 -18.25 11.75 -14.20
CA ILE A 304 -18.33 12.22 -12.81
C ILE A 304 -17.40 13.41 -12.51
N ASN A 305 -16.35 13.59 -13.30
CA ASN A 305 -15.31 14.61 -13.12
C ASN A 305 -15.42 15.78 -14.13
N ASN A 306 -16.51 15.83 -14.90
CA ASN A 306 -16.73 16.84 -15.93
C ASN A 306 -16.60 18.26 -15.35
N GLY A 307 -15.78 19.08 -16.02
CA GLY A 307 -15.57 20.49 -15.66
C GLY A 307 -14.56 20.72 -14.52
N VAL A 308 -13.93 19.68 -13.98
CA VAL A 308 -12.93 19.82 -12.92
C VAL A 308 -11.52 19.99 -13.50
N GLY A 309 -11.02 21.23 -13.48
CA GLY A 309 -9.69 21.60 -13.99
C GLY A 309 -8.51 21.04 -13.20
N ALA A 310 -7.29 21.23 -13.73
CA ALA A 310 -6.05 20.82 -13.08
C ALA A 310 -5.90 21.43 -11.67
N GLY A 311 -5.18 20.75 -10.79
CA GLY A 311 -4.99 21.20 -9.39
C GLY A 311 -6.16 20.96 -8.47
N LYS A 312 -7.32 20.54 -9.00
CA LYS A 312 -8.52 20.22 -8.22
C LYS A 312 -8.71 18.71 -8.09
N ALA A 313 -9.25 18.29 -6.95
CA ALA A 313 -9.54 16.88 -6.66
C ALA A 313 -10.64 16.31 -7.58
N VAL A 314 -10.49 15.05 -7.97
CA VAL A 314 -11.46 14.30 -8.80
C VAL A 314 -11.65 12.89 -8.26
N ALA A 315 -12.77 12.26 -8.60
CA ALA A 315 -13.01 10.86 -8.29
C ALA A 315 -12.08 9.98 -9.14
N THR A 316 -11.36 9.06 -8.50
CA THR A 316 -10.41 8.15 -9.17
C THR A 316 -10.89 6.70 -9.09
N GLY A 317 -10.52 5.90 -10.10
CA GLY A 317 -10.79 4.46 -10.17
C GLY A 317 -9.55 3.61 -9.90
N ARG A 318 -9.53 2.41 -10.49
CA ARG A 318 -8.36 1.51 -10.47
C ARG A 318 -7.28 1.99 -11.44
N PHE A 319 -7.62 2.02 -12.72
CA PHE A 319 -6.80 2.48 -13.86
C PHE A 319 -7.77 2.95 -14.97
N PRO A 320 -7.38 3.89 -15.86
CA PRO A 320 -8.31 4.51 -16.82
C PRO A 320 -8.89 3.52 -17.84
N GLU A 321 -8.16 2.48 -18.22
CA GLU A 321 -8.59 1.44 -19.18
C GLU A 321 -9.67 0.51 -18.61
N ASP A 322 -9.95 0.61 -17.31
CA ASP A 322 -11.11 -0.05 -16.69
C ASP A 322 -12.42 0.50 -17.28
N GLY A 323 -12.41 1.79 -17.66
CA GLY A 323 -13.50 2.51 -18.32
C GLY A 323 -13.95 1.90 -19.64
N GLU A 324 -13.08 1.13 -20.29
CA GLU A 324 -13.33 0.55 -21.62
C GLU A 324 -14.14 -0.76 -21.57
N GLY A 325 -14.75 -1.10 -20.42
CA GLY A 325 -15.61 -2.29 -20.30
C GLY A 325 -14.81 -3.59 -20.15
N ASN A 326 -13.60 -3.50 -19.64
CA ASN A 326 -12.69 -4.63 -19.57
C ASN A 326 -12.91 -5.55 -18.36
N ASP A 327 -13.73 -5.13 -17.39
CA ASP A 327 -14.21 -5.96 -16.31
C ASP A 327 -15.59 -6.57 -16.65
N VAL A 328 -15.66 -7.90 -16.70
CA VAL A 328 -16.90 -8.64 -16.99
C VAL A 328 -17.94 -8.44 -15.88
N ARG A 329 -17.50 -8.07 -14.66
CA ARG A 329 -18.36 -7.88 -13.49
C ARG A 329 -18.86 -6.44 -13.35
N LEU A 330 -18.10 -5.47 -13.86
CA LEU A 330 -18.38 -4.03 -13.74
C LEU A 330 -18.12 -3.32 -15.09
N PRO A 331 -19.00 -3.50 -16.08
CA PRO A 331 -18.82 -2.85 -17.37
C PRO A 331 -18.83 -1.32 -17.22
N GLY A 332 -17.83 -0.66 -17.81
CA GLY A 332 -17.77 0.80 -17.96
C GLY A 332 -16.82 1.55 -17.02
N GLY A 333 -16.08 0.86 -16.14
CA GLY A 333 -15.05 1.42 -15.25
C GLY A 333 -15.54 2.55 -14.33
N ASN A 334 -15.56 2.29 -13.03
CA ASN A 334 -16.15 3.22 -12.06
C ASN A 334 -15.08 3.90 -11.20
N ALA A 335 -15.47 5.00 -10.54
CA ALA A 335 -14.69 5.52 -9.42
C ALA A 335 -14.74 4.52 -8.25
N TRP A 336 -13.62 4.35 -7.57
CA TRP A 336 -13.50 3.48 -6.41
C TRP A 336 -13.19 4.32 -5.18
N TYR A 337 -13.98 4.15 -4.11
CA TYR A 337 -13.74 4.84 -2.84
C TYR A 337 -12.30 4.65 -2.36
N VAL A 338 -11.76 3.43 -2.43
CA VAL A 338 -10.37 3.14 -2.03
C VAL A 338 -9.36 3.90 -2.90
N GLY A 339 -9.61 4.06 -4.20
CA GLY A 339 -8.72 4.80 -5.08
C GLY A 339 -8.72 6.30 -4.78
N THR A 340 -9.92 6.86 -4.57
CA THR A 340 -10.08 8.29 -4.26
C THR A 340 -9.51 8.63 -2.88
N LEU A 341 -9.77 7.77 -1.89
CA LEU A 341 -9.23 7.93 -0.53
C LEU A 341 -7.72 7.70 -0.48
N ALA A 342 -7.15 6.79 -1.29
CA ALA A 342 -5.70 6.60 -1.36
C ALA A 342 -5.00 7.81 -1.96
N ALA A 343 -5.57 8.43 -3.00
CA ALA A 343 -5.04 9.69 -3.53
C ALA A 343 -5.01 10.77 -2.44
N ALA A 344 -6.11 10.98 -1.73
CA ALA A 344 -6.12 11.90 -0.59
C ALA A 344 -5.10 11.52 0.50
N GLY A 345 -5.03 10.23 0.85
CA GLY A 345 -4.11 9.69 1.86
C GLY A 345 -2.65 10.01 1.57
N GLN A 346 -2.20 9.83 0.32
CA GLN A 346 -0.83 10.18 -0.07
C GLN A 346 -0.51 11.67 0.18
N LEU A 347 -1.46 12.57 -0.09
CA LEU A 347 -1.27 14.00 0.13
C LEU A 347 -1.20 14.34 1.63
N TYR A 348 -2.03 13.70 2.47
CA TYR A 348 -1.94 13.86 3.92
C TYR A 348 -0.62 13.35 4.50
N ASP A 349 -0.15 12.19 4.05
CA ASP A 349 1.15 11.65 4.46
C ASP A 349 2.30 12.56 3.99
N ALA A 350 2.19 13.13 2.80
CA ALA A 350 3.19 14.07 2.29
C ALA A 350 3.24 15.37 3.10
N LEU A 351 2.07 15.95 3.41
CA LEU A 351 1.94 17.13 4.28
C LEU A 351 2.53 16.86 5.66
N TRP A 352 2.26 15.69 6.24
CA TRP A 352 2.83 15.29 7.52
C TRP A 352 4.36 15.24 7.45
N ALA A 353 4.93 14.67 6.38
CA ALA A 353 6.38 14.60 6.22
C ALA A 353 6.99 16.00 6.09
N TYR A 354 6.38 16.88 5.30
CA TYR A 354 6.84 18.26 5.17
C TYR A 354 6.81 19.04 6.48
N ASP A 355 5.78 18.83 7.30
CA ASP A 355 5.72 19.43 8.64
C ASP A 355 6.81 18.86 9.56
N LYS A 356 6.94 17.53 9.63
CA LYS A 356 7.95 16.88 10.49
C LYS A 356 9.38 17.29 10.16
N PHE A 357 9.72 17.32 8.87
CA PHE A 357 11.08 17.60 8.41
C PHE A 357 11.33 19.07 8.07
N GLY A 358 10.29 19.91 8.09
CA GLY A 358 10.38 21.35 7.94
C GLY A 358 10.89 21.81 6.57
N SER A 359 10.74 21.00 5.52
CA SER A 359 11.21 21.36 4.18
C SER A 359 10.35 20.73 3.09
N ILE A 360 10.17 21.46 2.00
CA ILE A 360 9.68 20.98 0.70
C ILE A 360 10.86 21.10 -0.26
N THR A 361 10.98 20.16 -1.20
CA THR A 361 11.99 20.26 -2.27
C THR A 361 11.32 19.97 -3.58
N ILE A 362 11.16 21.01 -4.38
CA ILE A 362 10.62 20.91 -5.74
C ILE A 362 11.76 20.61 -6.71
N GLY A 363 11.71 19.45 -7.37
CA GLY A 363 12.64 19.11 -8.44
C GLY A 363 11.91 18.84 -9.75
N ASP A 364 12.67 18.52 -10.80
CA ASP A 364 12.18 18.35 -12.17
C ASP A 364 11.00 17.36 -12.27
N ALA A 365 11.07 16.29 -11.46
CA ALA A 365 10.05 15.26 -11.40
C ALA A 365 8.72 15.76 -10.82
N SER A 366 8.77 16.46 -9.69
CA SER A 366 7.59 16.91 -8.95
C SER A 366 7.07 18.28 -9.39
N LEU A 367 7.85 19.06 -10.16
CA LEU A 367 7.46 20.39 -10.60
C LEU A 367 6.06 20.44 -11.27
N PRO A 368 5.68 19.52 -12.18
CA PRO A 368 4.35 19.54 -12.78
C PRO A 368 3.21 19.30 -11.77
N PHE A 369 3.48 18.55 -10.69
CA PHE A 369 2.53 18.39 -9.58
C PHE A 369 2.34 19.70 -8.84
N TRP A 370 3.43 20.37 -8.49
CA TRP A 370 3.38 21.64 -7.76
C TRP A 370 2.75 22.75 -8.59
N GLN A 371 3.12 22.89 -9.86
CA GLN A 371 2.54 23.89 -10.78
C GLN A 371 1.03 23.68 -11.02
N ALA A 372 0.52 22.47 -10.83
CA ALA A 372 -0.91 22.24 -10.90
C ALA A 372 -1.66 22.87 -9.72
N ILE A 373 -1.05 22.95 -8.53
CA ILE A 373 -1.66 23.45 -7.29
C ILE A 373 -1.29 24.92 -7.03
N TYR A 374 -0.03 25.26 -7.30
CA TYR A 374 0.58 26.57 -7.15
C TYR A 374 1.33 26.93 -8.44
N PRO A 375 0.70 27.65 -9.39
CA PRO A 375 1.23 27.88 -10.73
C PRO A 375 2.64 28.49 -10.79
N ASP A 376 2.98 29.32 -9.79
CA ASP A 376 4.28 29.99 -9.68
C ASP A 376 5.36 29.12 -8.98
N ALA A 377 5.10 27.82 -8.79
CA ALA A 377 6.08 26.90 -8.23
C ALA A 377 7.33 26.81 -9.12
N GLU A 378 8.50 26.92 -8.49
CA GLU A 378 9.82 26.80 -9.13
C GLU A 378 10.67 25.72 -8.44
N LYS A 379 11.75 25.29 -9.10
CA LYS A 379 12.67 24.28 -8.56
C LYS A 379 13.47 24.83 -7.38
N GLY A 380 13.78 23.97 -6.41
CA GLY A 380 14.60 24.31 -5.23
C GLY A 380 13.88 25.11 -4.15
N LEU A 381 12.58 25.35 -4.33
CA LEU A 381 11.66 26.02 -3.41
C LEU A 381 11.06 25.04 -2.40
#